data_AF-A0A923WCY1-F1
#
_entry.id   AF-A0A923WCY1-F1
#
_cell.length_a   1.000
_cell.length_b   1.000
_cell.length_c   1.000
_cell.angle_alpha   90.00
_cell.angle_beta   90.00
_cell.angle_gamma   90.00
#
_symmetry.space_group_name_H-M   'P 1'
#
loop_
_entity.id
_entity.type
_entity.pdbx_description
1 polymer ?
#
loop_
_entity_poly.entity_id
_entity_poly.type
_entity_poly.pdbx_seq_one_letter_code
_entity_poly.pdbx_strand_id
1 'polypeptide(L)'
;MMVDSSRMQQVAAYPPAWPRHLAWRALAARWHRRGGLTDAQLAATAVAYPLDYYRPAWPIRVALFCVTVLGVLLGSGFLALLAAGATVGDFNVTAWAVLLLISSGVLLELTIRHNRLYHAGPDNALLYAALLAAAVLIGRLQLLRLDGSVNDFSLGQPSLLPSLLLLLVVLLAAGVRYADRGVAGAAFVGYLLVIANLLLPWGWGRLLLPFGMMAAAGMVVWLARTPRQVLAATYYYEGARQTLRLLALVVFYLAGNYLVVREGNASLRGDFVSAHPPLGALFIGLTAAVPLAYVALGLRRHDRLLLTLGLLAAAFSVYTLRAYRSVLPPAIAASLAGAALVILAVVLLRYLRPRRHGLTSLPDAGAASADDTANPFARANLEALAAVELTPVAAPDAGPATTFGGGEFGGGGASSGY
;
A
#
# COMPACT_ATOMS: atom_id res chain seq x y z
N MET A 1 -21.23 16.93 11.09
CA MET A 1 -22.04 15.76 11.46
C MET A 1 -21.36 15.09 12.65
N MET A 2 -21.81 15.39 13.86
CA MET A 2 -21.27 14.81 15.10
C MET A 2 -21.60 13.32 15.12
N VAL A 3 -20.62 12.46 14.86
CA VAL A 3 -20.79 11.03 15.13
C VAL A 3 -20.56 10.84 16.62
N ASP A 4 -21.66 10.57 17.32
CA ASP A 4 -21.70 10.21 18.73
C ASP A 4 -20.74 9.05 19.00
N SER A 5 -19.92 9.16 20.05
CA SER A 5 -18.97 8.12 20.46
C SER A 5 -19.64 6.76 20.70
N SER A 6 -20.92 6.77 21.08
CA SER A 6 -21.76 5.58 21.22
C SER A 6 -21.98 4.85 19.89
N ARG A 7 -22.23 5.58 18.80
CA ARG A 7 -22.44 5.01 17.45
C ARG A 7 -21.15 4.45 16.85
N MET A 8 -20.00 5.07 17.15
CA MET A 8 -18.70 4.55 16.69
C MET A 8 -18.33 3.22 17.35
N GLN A 9 -18.71 3.01 18.63
CA GLN A 9 -18.48 1.73 19.30
C GLN A 9 -19.28 0.58 18.68
N GLN A 10 -20.43 0.86 18.06
CA GLN A 10 -21.25 -0.18 17.42
C GLN A 10 -20.70 -0.62 16.06
N VAL A 11 -19.96 0.26 15.37
CA VAL A 11 -19.51 0.03 14.00
C VAL A 11 -18.05 -0.43 13.92
N ALA A 12 -17.18 0.08 14.79
CA ALA A 12 -15.75 -0.24 14.79
C ALA A 12 -15.47 -1.65 15.34
N ALA A 13 -14.60 -2.41 14.68
CA ALA A 13 -14.11 -3.69 15.17
C ALA A 13 -13.19 -3.53 16.39
N TYR A 14 -12.37 -2.48 16.41
CA TYR A 14 -11.44 -2.21 17.50
C TYR A 14 -11.94 -1.06 18.39
N PRO A 15 -11.63 -1.07 19.70
CA PRO A 15 -11.94 0.04 20.58
C PRO A 15 -11.38 1.38 20.07
N PRO A 16 -12.21 2.41 19.85
CA PRO A 16 -11.77 3.68 19.26
C PRO A 16 -10.85 4.50 20.18
N ALA A 17 -10.72 4.11 21.46
CA ALA A 17 -9.77 4.66 22.39
C ALA A 17 -8.31 4.30 22.05
N TRP A 18 -8.07 3.09 21.51
CA TRP A 18 -6.72 2.59 21.21
C TRP A 18 -5.92 3.49 20.26
N PRO A 19 -6.41 3.84 19.05
CA PRO A 19 -5.67 4.73 18.14
C PRO A 19 -5.49 6.14 18.72
N ARG A 20 -6.41 6.61 19.57
CA ARG A 20 -6.31 7.91 20.22
C ARG A 20 -5.23 7.94 21.30
N HIS A 21 -5.23 6.95 22.20
CA HIS A 21 -4.21 6.81 23.23
C HIS A 21 -2.83 6.66 22.60
N LEU A 22 -2.74 5.90 21.50
CA LEU A 22 -1.51 5.77 20.73
C LEU A 22 -1.03 7.13 20.19
N ALA A 23 -1.92 7.91 19.58
CA ALA A 23 -1.60 9.23 19.06
C ALA A 23 -1.16 10.21 20.16
N TRP A 24 -1.81 10.17 21.33
CA TRP A 24 -1.46 11.01 22.48
C TRP A 24 -0.13 10.63 23.12
N ARG A 25 0.16 9.32 23.26
CA ARG A 25 1.47 8.87 23.73
C ARG A 25 2.58 9.21 22.75
N ALA A 26 2.34 9.08 21.44
CA ALA A 26 3.29 9.51 20.42
C ALA A 26 3.53 11.03 20.48
N LEU A 27 2.49 11.82 20.74
CA LEU A 27 2.63 13.26 20.96
C LEU A 27 3.45 13.56 22.23
N ALA A 28 3.12 12.96 23.37
CA ALA A 28 3.86 13.14 24.62
C ALA A 28 5.35 12.80 24.47
N ALA A 29 5.65 11.66 23.84
CA ALA A 29 7.03 11.26 23.56
C ALA A 29 7.78 12.28 22.67
N ARG A 30 7.10 12.92 21.71
CA ARG A 30 7.70 14.00 20.90
C ARG A 30 7.97 15.27 21.73
N TRP A 31 7.06 15.65 22.62
CA TRP A 31 7.22 16.84 23.46
C TRP A 31 8.30 16.66 24.52
N HIS A 32 8.38 15.48 25.14
CA HIS A 32 9.45 15.10 26.05
C HIS A 32 10.83 15.22 25.42
N ARG A 33 11.03 14.65 24.23
CA ARG A 33 12.31 14.76 23.49
C ARG A 33 12.67 16.19 23.08
N ARG A 34 11.70 17.09 23.00
CA ARG A 34 11.93 18.53 22.73
C ARG A 34 12.18 19.34 24.01
N GLY A 35 12.30 18.67 25.16
CA GLY A 35 12.46 19.31 26.47
C GLY A 35 11.19 19.97 27.00
N GLY A 36 10.03 19.72 26.38
CA GLY A 36 8.74 20.30 26.76
C GLY A 36 7.97 19.52 27.82
N LEU A 37 8.43 18.31 28.17
CA LEU A 37 7.85 17.48 29.25
C LEU A 37 8.97 16.86 30.07
N THR A 38 8.75 16.71 31.38
CA THR A 38 9.64 15.96 32.27
C THR A 38 9.39 14.46 32.19
N ASP A 39 10.33 13.63 32.68
CA ASP A 39 10.16 12.18 32.75
C ASP A 39 8.92 11.77 33.55
N ALA A 40 8.65 12.48 34.66
CA ALA A 40 7.48 12.25 35.50
C ALA A 40 6.17 12.54 34.73
N GLN A 41 6.13 13.60 33.93
CA GLN A 41 4.97 13.91 33.09
C GLN A 41 4.80 12.88 31.98
N LEU A 42 5.89 12.40 31.36
CA LEU A 42 5.82 11.33 30.37
C LEU A 42 5.27 10.04 30.98
N ALA A 43 5.74 9.65 32.16
CA ALA A 43 5.23 8.50 32.90
C ALA A 43 3.72 8.66 33.23
N ALA A 44 3.29 9.85 33.68
CA ALA A 44 1.89 10.15 33.94
C ALA A 44 1.01 10.00 32.69
N THR A 45 1.50 10.36 31.49
CA THR A 45 0.73 10.13 30.25
C THR A 45 0.55 8.66 29.91
N ALA A 46 1.50 7.79 30.26
CA ALA A 46 1.37 6.35 30.04
C ALA A 46 0.30 5.73 30.94
N VAL A 47 0.15 6.25 32.17
CA VAL A 47 -0.90 5.85 33.12
C VAL A 47 -2.27 6.39 32.71
N ALA A 48 -2.34 7.66 32.28
CA ALA A 48 -3.60 8.29 31.86
C ALA A 48 -4.18 7.69 30.56
N TYR A 49 -3.31 7.20 29.67
CA TYR A 49 -3.69 6.65 28.36
C TYR A 49 -3.12 5.24 28.13
N PRO A 50 -3.67 4.23 28.84
CA PRO A 50 -3.19 2.87 28.75
C PRO A 50 -3.42 2.28 27.35
N LEU A 51 -2.50 1.42 26.92
CA LEU A 51 -2.57 0.66 25.66
C LEU A 51 -2.77 -0.81 26.00
N ASP A 52 -4.03 -1.20 26.22
CA ASP A 52 -4.37 -2.54 26.70
C ASP A 52 -4.56 -3.55 25.56
N TYR A 53 -3.64 -3.59 24.60
CA TYR A 53 -3.69 -4.45 23.42
C TYR A 53 -2.30 -4.97 23.03
N TYR A 54 -2.24 -6.12 22.37
CA TYR A 54 -0.99 -6.74 21.94
C TYR A 54 -0.35 -5.95 20.80
N ARG A 55 0.89 -5.49 21.00
CA ARG A 55 1.61 -4.63 20.05
C ARG A 55 3.02 -5.17 19.76
N PRO A 56 3.16 -6.16 18.87
CA PRO A 56 4.47 -6.69 18.51
C PRO A 56 5.30 -5.66 17.74
N ALA A 57 6.62 -5.82 17.74
CA ALA A 57 7.52 -5.07 16.86
C ALA A 57 7.24 -5.39 15.38
N TRP A 58 7.65 -4.52 14.46
CA TRP A 58 7.34 -4.68 13.04
C TRP A 58 7.78 -6.01 12.40
N PRO A 59 8.96 -6.61 12.72
CA PRO A 59 9.35 -7.89 12.13
C PRO A 59 8.47 -9.02 12.63
N ILE A 60 8.12 -8.98 13.92
CA ILE A 60 7.24 -9.96 14.56
C ILE A 60 5.84 -9.87 13.95
N ARG A 61 5.33 -8.68 13.63
CA ARG A 61 4.05 -8.52 12.91
C ARG A 61 4.05 -9.23 11.56
N VAL A 62 5.13 -9.04 10.79
CA VAL A 62 5.27 -9.68 9.48
C VAL A 62 5.34 -11.19 9.63
N ALA A 63 6.14 -11.69 10.58
CA ALA A 63 6.24 -13.12 10.86
C ALA A 63 4.87 -13.71 11.26
N LEU A 64 4.16 -13.06 12.20
CA LEU A 64 2.84 -13.49 12.63
C LEU A 64 1.81 -13.45 11.49
N PHE A 65 1.85 -12.43 10.63
CA PHE A 65 1.03 -12.38 9.43
C PHE A 65 1.31 -13.57 8.52
N CYS A 66 2.57 -13.83 8.18
CA CYS A 66 2.98 -14.93 7.31
C CYS A 66 2.60 -16.30 7.88
N VAL A 67 2.84 -16.53 9.18
CA VAL A 67 2.44 -17.77 9.87
C VAL A 67 0.93 -17.94 9.85
N THR A 68 0.15 -16.86 10.04
CA THR A 68 -1.31 -16.92 9.98
C THR A 68 -1.79 -17.27 8.57
N VAL A 69 -1.23 -16.64 7.53
CA VAL A 69 -1.53 -16.96 6.13
C VAL A 69 -1.19 -18.42 5.83
N LEU A 70 -0.02 -18.89 6.26
CA LEU A 70 0.38 -20.28 6.08
C LEU A 70 -0.58 -21.24 6.80
N GLY A 71 -0.99 -20.91 8.03
CA GLY A 71 -1.97 -21.69 8.78
C GLY A 71 -3.33 -21.76 8.08
N VAL A 72 -3.80 -20.63 7.52
CA VAL A 72 -5.03 -20.60 6.70
C VAL A 72 -4.86 -21.45 5.44
N LEU A 73 -3.76 -21.32 4.70
CA LEU A 73 -3.51 -22.10 3.49
C LEU A 73 -3.43 -23.60 3.78
N LEU A 74 -2.66 -24.01 4.80
CA LEU A 74 -2.51 -25.41 5.19
C LEU A 74 -3.82 -25.99 5.73
N GLY A 75 -4.51 -25.28 6.61
CA GLY A 75 -5.79 -25.73 7.15
C GLY A 75 -6.86 -25.84 6.06
N SER A 76 -6.92 -24.85 5.17
CA SER A 76 -7.87 -24.84 4.06
C SER A 76 -7.55 -25.93 3.03
N GLY A 77 -6.26 -26.15 2.71
CA GLY A 77 -5.80 -27.20 1.81
C GLY A 77 -6.01 -28.61 2.38
N PHE A 78 -5.78 -28.80 3.68
CA PHE A 78 -6.08 -30.06 4.35
C PHE A 78 -7.58 -30.37 4.32
N LEU A 79 -8.43 -29.38 4.64
CA LEU A 79 -9.88 -29.53 4.53
C LEU A 79 -10.34 -29.75 3.08
N ALA A 80 -9.67 -29.10 2.12
CA ALA A 80 -9.94 -29.33 0.70
C ALA A 80 -9.62 -30.77 0.29
N LEU A 81 -8.51 -31.33 0.77
CA LEU A 81 -8.14 -32.74 0.52
C LEU A 81 -9.12 -33.72 1.16
N LEU A 82 -9.65 -33.43 2.35
CA LEU A 82 -10.68 -34.26 2.97
C LEU A 82 -12.03 -34.17 2.24
N ALA A 83 -12.33 -33.02 1.65
CA ALA A 83 -13.57 -32.77 0.91
C ALA A 83 -13.51 -33.20 -0.56
N ALA A 84 -12.31 -33.25 -1.14
CA ALA A 84 -12.07 -33.84 -2.45
C ALA A 84 -12.27 -35.35 -2.32
N GLY A 85 -13.32 -35.88 -2.95
CA GLY A 85 -13.55 -37.32 -3.01
C GLY A 85 -12.49 -38.05 -3.86
N ALA A 86 -12.89 -39.12 -4.55
CA ALA A 86 -11.97 -39.91 -5.38
C ALA A 86 -11.35 -39.14 -6.57
N THR A 87 -11.91 -38.00 -6.97
CA THR A 87 -11.36 -37.16 -8.05
C THR A 87 -11.37 -35.68 -7.68
N VAL A 88 -10.38 -34.93 -8.17
CA VAL A 88 -10.25 -33.47 -7.98
C VAL A 88 -11.42 -32.68 -8.61
N GLY A 89 -12.13 -33.30 -9.57
CA GLY A 89 -13.24 -32.66 -10.31
C GLY A 89 -14.50 -32.40 -9.49
N ASP A 90 -14.70 -33.11 -8.38
CA ASP A 90 -15.89 -32.97 -7.54
C ASP A 90 -15.78 -31.83 -6.49
N PHE A 91 -14.69 -31.08 -6.50
CA PHE A 91 -14.44 -30.04 -5.50
C PHE A 91 -15.43 -28.87 -5.62
N ASN A 92 -16.32 -28.74 -4.63
CA ASN A 92 -17.28 -27.65 -4.57
C ASN A 92 -16.65 -26.35 -4.05
N VAL A 93 -16.10 -25.57 -4.97
CA VAL A 93 -15.47 -24.27 -4.69
C VAL A 93 -16.40 -23.33 -3.91
N THR A 94 -17.70 -23.34 -4.20
CA THR A 94 -18.67 -22.47 -3.52
C THR A 94 -18.79 -22.82 -2.04
N ALA A 95 -19.00 -24.09 -1.72
CA ALA A 95 -19.10 -24.55 -0.34
C ALA A 95 -17.81 -24.26 0.43
N TRP A 96 -16.66 -24.48 -0.21
CA TRP A 96 -15.37 -24.22 0.39
C TRP A 96 -15.11 -22.72 0.65
N ALA A 97 -15.46 -21.84 -0.29
CA ALA A 97 -15.35 -20.40 -0.10
C ALA A 97 -16.29 -19.87 1.00
N VAL A 98 -17.49 -20.43 1.15
CA VAL A 98 -18.39 -20.11 2.27
C VAL A 98 -17.76 -20.53 3.61
N LEU A 99 -17.21 -21.74 3.70
CA LEU A 99 -16.53 -22.22 4.90
C LEU A 99 -15.34 -21.33 5.27
N LEU A 100 -14.51 -20.95 4.28
CA LEU A 100 -13.34 -20.09 4.50
C LEU A 100 -13.76 -18.68 4.94
N LEU A 101 -14.80 -18.11 4.33
CA LEU A 101 -15.35 -16.81 4.70
C LEU A 101 -15.84 -16.79 6.16
N ILE A 102 -16.65 -17.78 6.54
CA ILE A 102 -17.23 -17.87 7.88
C ILE A 102 -16.13 -18.13 8.91
N SER A 103 -15.29 -19.15 8.69
CA SER A 103 -14.24 -19.52 9.65
C SER A 103 -13.23 -18.38 9.86
N SER A 104 -12.74 -17.77 8.78
CA SER A 104 -11.79 -16.64 8.88
C SER A 104 -12.44 -15.42 9.54
N GLY A 105 -13.71 -15.11 9.23
CA GLY A 105 -14.44 -14.02 9.86
C GLY A 105 -14.70 -14.22 11.35
N VAL A 106 -15.06 -15.44 11.76
CA VAL A 106 -15.24 -15.80 13.18
C VAL A 106 -13.91 -15.75 13.93
N LEU A 107 -12.85 -16.36 13.38
CA LEU A 107 -11.52 -16.33 13.99
C LEU A 107 -10.99 -14.89 14.11
N LEU A 108 -11.24 -14.04 13.12
CA LEU A 108 -10.88 -12.62 13.17
C LEU A 108 -11.54 -11.92 14.36
N GLU A 109 -12.86 -12.06 14.52
CA GLU A 109 -13.58 -11.43 15.62
C GLU A 109 -13.16 -11.99 16.99
N LEU A 110 -12.94 -13.31 17.08
CA LEU A 110 -12.47 -13.94 18.32
C LEU A 110 -11.07 -13.45 18.71
N THR A 111 -10.13 -13.41 17.76
CA THR A 111 -8.75 -12.96 18.02
C THR A 111 -8.68 -11.48 18.36
N ILE A 112 -9.50 -10.63 17.73
CA ILE A 112 -9.60 -9.21 18.10
C ILE A 112 -10.10 -9.04 19.53
N ARG A 113 -11.17 -9.76 19.92
CA ARG A 113 -11.80 -9.58 21.24
C ARG A 113 -11.02 -10.23 22.38
N HIS A 114 -10.54 -11.46 22.19
CA HIS A 114 -9.94 -12.26 23.26
C HIS A 114 -8.44 -11.98 23.38
N ASN A 115 -7.72 -11.96 22.25
CA ASN A 115 -6.28 -11.73 22.25
C ASN A 115 -5.91 -10.24 22.17
N ARG A 116 -6.92 -9.36 22.09
CA ARG A 116 -6.78 -7.91 22.00
C ARG A 116 -5.77 -7.50 20.93
N LEU A 117 -5.89 -8.08 19.73
CA LEU A 117 -5.04 -7.76 18.59
C LEU A 117 -5.46 -6.42 17.96
N TYR A 118 -4.50 -5.60 17.59
CA TYR A 118 -4.72 -4.35 16.85
C TYR A 118 -3.66 -4.17 15.75
N HIS A 119 -4.01 -4.53 14.52
CA HIS A 119 -3.11 -4.54 13.36
C HIS A 119 -1.77 -5.20 13.69
N ALA A 120 -1.86 -6.38 14.31
CA ALA A 120 -0.74 -7.14 14.84
C ALA A 120 -0.22 -8.18 13.83
N GLY A 121 -0.93 -8.38 12.72
CA GLY A 121 -0.57 -9.32 11.66
C GLY A 121 -1.64 -10.39 11.47
N PRO A 122 -1.94 -11.22 12.49
CA PRO A 122 -2.94 -12.29 12.36
C PRO A 122 -4.34 -11.78 12.02
N ASP A 123 -4.75 -10.67 12.63
CA ASP A 123 -6.03 -10.02 12.35
C ASP A 123 -6.12 -9.55 10.88
N ASN A 124 -5.05 -8.93 10.37
CA ASN A 124 -5.01 -8.53 8.96
C ASN A 124 -5.03 -9.75 8.02
N ALA A 125 -4.31 -10.83 8.35
CA ALA A 125 -4.28 -12.05 7.54
C ALA A 125 -5.67 -12.70 7.43
N LEU A 126 -6.36 -12.85 8.56
CA LEU A 126 -7.72 -13.42 8.61
C LEU A 126 -8.74 -12.53 7.88
N LEU A 127 -8.61 -11.20 8.01
CA LEU A 127 -9.43 -10.25 7.26
C LEU A 127 -9.24 -10.42 5.75
N TYR A 128 -7.99 -10.53 5.28
CA TYR A 128 -7.70 -10.71 3.85
C TYR A 128 -8.17 -12.07 3.34
N ALA A 129 -8.04 -13.13 4.13
CA ALA A 129 -8.58 -14.45 3.79
C ALA A 129 -10.10 -14.42 3.63
N ALA A 130 -10.81 -13.78 4.57
CA ALA A 130 -12.26 -13.61 4.50
C ALA A 130 -12.68 -12.80 3.27
N LEU A 131 -12.02 -11.67 3.00
CA LEU A 131 -12.34 -10.82 1.84
C LEU A 131 -12.03 -11.51 0.51
N LEU A 132 -10.96 -12.30 0.43
CA LEU A 132 -10.64 -13.09 -0.76
C LEU A 132 -11.68 -14.18 -0.99
N ALA A 133 -12.13 -14.87 0.07
CA ALA A 133 -13.22 -15.84 -0.03
C ALA A 133 -14.53 -15.18 -0.51
N ALA A 134 -14.86 -13.98 -0.01
CA ALA A 134 -16.00 -13.20 -0.50
C ALA A 134 -15.86 -12.84 -1.99
N ALA A 135 -14.66 -12.42 -2.44
CA ALA A 135 -14.40 -12.12 -3.84
C ALA A 135 -14.57 -13.35 -4.74
N VAL A 136 -14.13 -14.53 -4.29
CA VAL A 136 -14.34 -15.81 -5.00
C VAL A 136 -15.83 -16.13 -5.13
N LEU A 137 -16.62 -15.94 -4.07
CA LEU A 137 -18.08 -16.17 -4.12
C LEU A 137 -18.77 -15.23 -5.09
N ILE A 138 -18.38 -13.95 -5.12
CA ILE A 138 -18.92 -12.96 -6.07
C ILE A 138 -18.55 -13.35 -7.50
N GLY A 139 -17.29 -13.74 -7.75
CA GLY A 139 -16.86 -14.23 -9.06
C GLY A 139 -17.58 -15.51 -9.50
N ARG A 140 -17.86 -16.43 -8.56
CA ARG A 140 -18.64 -17.64 -8.86
C ARG A 140 -20.08 -17.30 -9.21
N LEU A 141 -20.69 -16.33 -8.52
CA LEU A 141 -22.03 -15.84 -8.84
C LEU A 141 -22.08 -15.22 -10.24
N GLN A 142 -21.03 -14.51 -10.67
CA GLN A 142 -20.90 -14.01 -12.04
C GLN A 142 -20.94 -15.15 -13.07
N LEU A 143 -20.10 -16.18 -12.89
CA LEU A 143 -20.02 -17.33 -13.79
C LEU A 143 -21.35 -18.11 -13.88
N LEU A 144 -22.08 -18.22 -12.77
CA LEU A 144 -23.39 -18.88 -12.75
C LEU A 144 -24.47 -18.09 -13.47
N ARG A 145 -24.33 -16.76 -13.60
CA ARG A 145 -25.29 -15.90 -14.30
C ARG A 145 -25.08 -15.89 -15.82
N LEU A 146 -23.90 -16.27 -16.30
CA LEU A 146 -23.46 -16.03 -17.68
C LEU A 146 -22.72 -17.25 -18.23
N ASP A 147 -23.44 -18.31 -18.61
CA ASP A 147 -22.99 -19.53 -19.35
C ASP A 147 -21.54 -20.04 -19.16
N GLY A 148 -20.87 -19.72 -18.06
CA GLY A 148 -19.49 -20.09 -17.71
C GLY A 148 -18.34 -19.43 -18.47
N SER A 149 -18.52 -18.34 -19.24
CA SER A 149 -17.42 -17.82 -20.09
C SER A 149 -16.40 -16.96 -19.31
N VAL A 150 -15.11 -17.27 -19.46
CA VAL A 150 -14.02 -16.48 -18.83
C VAL A 150 -13.98 -15.04 -19.37
N ASN A 151 -14.47 -14.82 -20.60
CA ASN A 151 -14.55 -13.50 -21.21
C ASN A 151 -15.46 -12.53 -20.43
N ASP A 152 -16.34 -13.05 -19.57
CA ASP A 152 -17.26 -12.26 -18.74
C ASP A 152 -16.57 -11.50 -17.59
N PHE A 153 -15.28 -11.75 -17.37
CA PHE A 153 -14.44 -10.98 -16.42
C PHE A 153 -13.69 -9.81 -17.09
N SER A 154 -13.89 -9.59 -18.39
CA SER A 154 -13.22 -8.51 -19.12
C SER A 154 -13.81 -7.14 -18.76
N LEU A 155 -12.95 -6.14 -18.59
CA LEU A 155 -13.37 -4.76 -18.37
C LEU A 155 -14.10 -4.21 -19.61
N GLY A 156 -15.19 -3.48 -19.36
CA GLY A 156 -16.08 -2.95 -20.40
C GLY A 156 -17.27 -3.86 -20.70
N GLN A 157 -17.37 -5.03 -20.07
CA GLN A 157 -18.57 -5.86 -20.14
C GLN A 157 -19.65 -5.30 -19.17
N PRO A 158 -20.88 -5.03 -19.65
CA PRO A 158 -21.96 -4.54 -18.79
C PRO A 158 -22.29 -5.50 -17.65
N SER A 159 -22.14 -6.81 -17.90
CA SER A 159 -22.43 -7.88 -16.95
C SER A 159 -21.50 -7.90 -15.74
N LEU A 160 -20.27 -7.34 -15.85
CA LEU A 160 -19.28 -7.30 -14.77
C LEU A 160 -19.61 -6.25 -13.70
N LEU A 161 -20.37 -5.22 -14.05
CA LEU A 161 -20.72 -4.11 -13.18
C LEU A 161 -21.36 -4.52 -11.84
N PRO A 162 -22.40 -5.37 -11.77
CA PRO A 162 -23.00 -5.78 -10.50
C PRO A 162 -22.00 -6.47 -9.57
N SER A 163 -21.10 -7.29 -10.11
CA SER A 163 -20.08 -8.00 -9.32
C SER A 163 -19.02 -7.04 -8.78
N LEU A 164 -18.59 -6.06 -9.58
CA LEU A 164 -17.69 -5.00 -9.11
C LEU A 164 -18.33 -4.11 -8.04
N LEU A 165 -19.61 -3.75 -8.20
CA LEU A 165 -20.34 -2.96 -7.20
C LEU A 165 -20.52 -3.73 -5.90
N LEU A 166 -20.88 -5.02 -5.97
CA LEU A 166 -21.01 -5.86 -4.79
C LEU A 166 -19.67 -6.02 -4.06
N LEU A 167 -18.58 -6.27 -4.80
CA LEU A 167 -17.24 -6.34 -4.22
C LEU A 167 -16.84 -5.01 -3.57
N LEU A 168 -17.12 -3.88 -4.23
CA LEU A 168 -16.87 -2.56 -3.67
C LEU A 168 -17.66 -2.33 -2.38
N VAL A 169 -18.93 -2.73 -2.32
CA VAL A 169 -19.75 -2.62 -1.10
C VAL A 169 -19.16 -3.45 0.04
N VAL A 170 -18.72 -4.69 -0.24
CA VAL A 170 -18.06 -5.55 0.76
C VAL A 170 -16.75 -4.92 1.27
N LEU A 171 -15.92 -4.40 0.37
CA LEU A 171 -14.66 -3.73 0.72
C LEU A 171 -14.89 -2.43 1.50
N LEU A 172 -15.91 -1.64 1.15
CA LEU A 172 -16.29 -0.44 1.90
C LEU A 172 -16.82 -0.80 3.29
N ALA A 173 -17.67 -1.81 3.40
CA ALA A 173 -18.17 -2.29 4.69
C ALA A 173 -17.02 -2.76 5.60
N ALA A 174 -16.07 -3.53 5.06
CA ALA A 174 -14.87 -3.94 5.78
C ALA A 174 -13.96 -2.74 6.12
N GLY A 175 -13.81 -1.78 5.22
CA GLY A 175 -13.04 -0.55 5.46
C GLY A 175 -13.63 0.31 6.58
N VAL A 176 -14.95 0.41 6.65
CA VAL A 176 -15.66 1.08 7.75
C VAL A 176 -15.47 0.30 9.06
N ARG A 177 -15.64 -1.02 9.05
CA ARG A 177 -15.54 -1.84 10.26
C ARG A 177 -14.11 -1.90 10.81
N TYR A 178 -13.10 -2.17 9.98
CA TYR A 178 -11.74 -2.47 10.42
C TYR A 178 -10.73 -1.32 10.24
N ALA A 179 -11.06 -0.29 9.44
CA ALA A 179 -10.15 0.83 9.12
C ALA A 179 -8.75 0.41 8.63
N ASP A 180 -8.64 -0.78 8.04
CA ASP A 180 -7.37 -1.33 7.56
C ASP A 180 -6.86 -0.61 6.30
N ARG A 181 -5.53 -0.45 6.22
CA ARG A 181 -4.85 0.24 5.12
C ARG A 181 -4.95 -0.53 3.80
N GLY A 182 -4.76 -1.85 3.85
CA GLY A 182 -4.83 -2.72 2.67
C GLY A 182 -6.24 -2.77 2.10
N VAL A 183 -7.26 -2.90 2.97
CA VAL A 183 -8.68 -2.86 2.56
C VAL A 183 -9.04 -1.52 1.92
N ALA A 184 -8.57 -0.40 2.48
CA ALA A 184 -8.78 0.92 1.88
C ALA A 184 -8.15 1.03 0.48
N GLY A 185 -6.95 0.46 0.29
CA GLY A 185 -6.31 0.37 -1.02
C GLY A 185 -7.10 -0.49 -2.01
N ALA A 186 -7.55 -1.68 -1.58
CA ALA A 186 -8.38 -2.58 -2.39
C ALA A 186 -9.71 -1.94 -2.78
N ALA A 187 -10.38 -1.23 -1.85
CA ALA A 187 -11.60 -0.49 -2.13
C ALA A 187 -11.38 0.63 -3.16
N PHE A 188 -10.24 1.33 -3.08
CA PHE A 188 -9.87 2.34 -4.08
C PHE A 188 -9.64 1.73 -5.46
N VAL A 189 -8.95 0.59 -5.55
CA VAL A 189 -8.81 -0.14 -6.82
C VAL A 189 -10.17 -0.59 -7.35
N GLY A 190 -11.03 -1.17 -6.50
CA GLY A 190 -12.40 -1.55 -6.86
C GLY A 190 -13.22 -0.38 -7.38
N TYR A 191 -13.10 0.79 -6.76
CA TYR A 191 -13.72 2.03 -7.23
C TYR A 191 -13.22 2.44 -8.62
N LEU A 192 -11.91 2.39 -8.88
CA LEU A 192 -11.36 2.67 -10.20
C LEU A 192 -11.82 1.64 -11.25
N LEU A 193 -11.91 0.36 -10.90
CA LEU A 193 -12.42 -0.69 -11.80
C LEU A 193 -13.89 -0.45 -12.17
N VAL A 194 -14.72 0.02 -11.23
CA VAL A 194 -16.10 0.43 -11.54
C VAL A 194 -16.12 1.58 -12.55
N ILE A 195 -15.29 2.61 -12.35
CA ILE A 195 -15.19 3.74 -13.29
C ILE A 195 -14.71 3.28 -14.68
N ALA A 196 -13.69 2.41 -14.74
CA ALA A 196 -13.23 1.83 -16.00
C ALA A 196 -14.34 1.07 -16.70
N ASN A 197 -15.04 0.19 -15.99
CA ASN A 197 -16.09 -0.66 -16.54
C ASN A 197 -17.32 0.15 -17.00
N LEU A 198 -17.57 1.31 -16.41
CA LEU A 198 -18.63 2.23 -16.83
C LEU A 198 -18.26 2.99 -18.11
N LEU A 199 -16.97 3.32 -18.30
CA LEU A 199 -16.51 4.12 -19.44
C LEU A 199 -16.20 3.27 -20.68
N LEU A 200 -15.53 2.14 -20.51
CA LEU A 200 -15.04 1.31 -21.63
C LEU A 200 -16.11 0.76 -22.61
N PRO A 201 -17.39 0.52 -22.23
CA PRO A 201 -18.40 0.08 -23.19
C PRO A 201 -18.71 1.12 -24.27
N TRP A 202 -18.43 2.40 -24.01
CA TRP A 202 -18.73 3.50 -24.93
C TRP A 202 -17.62 3.67 -25.97
N GLY A 203 -17.97 4.02 -27.22
CA GLY A 203 -16.99 4.21 -28.30
C GLY A 203 -15.91 5.28 -27.98
N TRP A 204 -16.28 6.32 -27.23
CA TRP A 204 -15.39 7.37 -26.70
C TRP A 204 -14.87 7.07 -25.29
N GLY A 205 -15.21 5.92 -24.71
CA GLY A 205 -14.84 5.50 -23.37
C GLY A 205 -13.34 5.52 -23.11
N ARG A 206 -12.56 5.01 -24.06
CA ARG A 206 -11.08 4.98 -24.00
C ARG A 206 -10.46 6.39 -24.01
N LEU A 207 -11.04 7.31 -24.79
CA LEU A 207 -10.63 8.71 -24.80
C LEU A 207 -10.90 9.38 -23.45
N LEU A 208 -12.04 9.07 -22.82
CA LEU A 208 -12.41 9.65 -21.53
C LEU A 208 -11.81 8.95 -20.32
N LEU A 209 -11.30 7.72 -20.47
CA LEU A 209 -10.77 6.91 -19.37
C LEU A 209 -9.69 7.65 -18.54
N PRO A 210 -8.67 8.30 -19.14
CA PRO A 210 -7.70 9.10 -18.39
C PRO A 210 -8.35 10.17 -17.52
N PHE A 211 -9.32 10.91 -18.08
CA PHE A 211 -10.02 11.99 -17.38
C PHE A 211 -10.94 11.44 -16.28
N GLY A 212 -11.63 10.33 -16.53
CA GLY A 212 -12.45 9.63 -15.54
C GLY A 212 -11.62 9.17 -14.35
N MET A 213 -10.44 8.59 -14.60
CA MET A 213 -9.50 8.16 -13.56
C MET A 213 -8.94 9.35 -12.77
N MET A 214 -8.57 10.45 -13.44
CA MET A 214 -8.14 11.68 -12.78
C MET A 214 -9.25 12.29 -11.92
N ALA A 215 -10.49 12.36 -12.43
CA ALA A 215 -11.63 12.88 -11.70
C ALA A 215 -11.95 12.03 -10.47
N ALA A 216 -11.98 10.71 -10.63
CA ALA A 216 -12.20 9.74 -9.55
C ALA A 216 -11.13 9.87 -8.45
N ALA A 217 -9.85 9.90 -8.84
CA ALA A 217 -8.75 10.10 -7.91
C ALA A 217 -8.81 11.48 -7.22
N GLY A 218 -9.11 12.55 -7.98
CA GLY A 218 -9.28 13.90 -7.46
C GLY A 218 -10.41 13.99 -6.42
N MET A 219 -11.52 13.30 -6.65
CA MET A 219 -12.64 13.20 -5.71
C MET A 219 -12.20 12.54 -4.39
N VAL A 220 -11.44 11.44 -4.46
CA VAL A 220 -10.91 10.77 -3.26
C VAL A 220 -9.94 11.67 -2.50
N VAL A 221 -9.05 12.40 -3.20
CA VAL A 221 -8.17 13.38 -2.56
C VAL A 221 -8.96 14.50 -1.88
N TRP A 222 -10.04 14.96 -2.50
CA TRP A 222 -10.92 15.98 -1.93
C TRP A 222 -11.64 15.47 -0.67
N LEU A 223 -12.26 14.29 -0.71
CA LEU A 223 -12.89 13.65 0.44
C LEU A 223 -11.88 13.40 1.58
N ALA A 224 -10.66 13.02 1.24
CA ALA A 224 -9.57 12.81 2.18
C ALA A 224 -8.96 14.12 2.74
N ARG A 225 -9.46 15.31 2.39
CA ARG A 225 -9.02 16.60 2.97
C ARG A 225 -9.86 17.07 4.16
N THR A 226 -10.97 16.39 4.48
CA THR A 226 -11.89 16.78 5.57
C THR A 226 -11.14 17.11 6.88
N PRO A 227 -11.40 18.28 7.51
CA PRO A 227 -10.58 18.77 8.63
C PRO A 227 -10.53 17.77 9.78
N ARG A 228 -9.33 17.64 10.38
CA ARG A 228 -9.07 16.84 11.58
C ARG A 228 -9.72 17.51 12.79
N GLN A 229 -11.04 17.45 12.89
CA GLN A 229 -11.70 17.75 14.16
C GLN A 229 -11.30 16.66 15.17
N VAL A 230 -11.19 17.01 16.45
CA VAL A 230 -10.70 16.17 17.55
C VAL A 230 -11.74 15.10 17.92
N LEU A 231 -12.12 14.27 16.94
CA LEU A 231 -13.11 13.21 17.09
C LEU A 231 -12.39 11.86 17.12
N ALA A 232 -12.90 10.95 17.95
CA ALA A 232 -12.47 9.55 18.04
C ALA A 232 -12.32 8.89 16.66
N ALA A 233 -13.31 9.17 15.80
CA ALA A 233 -13.42 8.66 14.44
C ALA A 233 -12.21 9.04 13.58
N THR A 234 -11.65 10.24 13.77
CA THR A 234 -10.56 10.74 12.93
C THR A 234 -9.29 9.92 13.12
N TYR A 235 -8.97 9.53 14.36
CA TYR A 235 -7.79 8.71 14.64
C TYR A 235 -7.94 7.26 14.17
N TYR A 236 -9.15 6.72 14.22
CA TYR A 236 -9.45 5.36 13.78
C TYR A 236 -9.16 5.17 12.28
N TYR A 237 -9.63 6.10 11.44
CA TYR A 237 -9.48 6.00 9.98
C TYR A 237 -8.22 6.67 9.42
N GLU A 238 -7.32 7.21 10.25
CA GLU A 238 -6.18 8.01 9.76
C GLU A 238 -5.26 7.17 8.84
N GLY A 239 -5.02 5.90 9.17
CA GLY A 239 -4.20 5.01 8.35
C GLY A 239 -4.82 4.73 6.97
N ALA A 240 -6.10 4.35 6.93
CA ALA A 240 -6.85 4.14 5.71
C ALA A 240 -6.89 5.42 4.85
N ARG A 241 -7.17 6.57 5.46
CA ARG A 241 -7.20 7.88 4.81
C ARG A 241 -5.86 8.27 4.18
N GLN A 242 -4.74 8.03 4.88
CA GLN A 242 -3.39 8.26 4.33
C GLN A 242 -3.12 7.39 3.12
N THR A 243 -3.53 6.12 3.16
CA THR A 243 -3.38 5.17 2.04
C THR A 243 -4.22 5.60 0.83
N LEU A 244 -5.48 5.97 1.04
CA LEU A 244 -6.35 6.51 -0.02
C LEU A 244 -5.76 7.77 -0.64
N ARG A 245 -5.26 8.70 0.18
CA ARG A 245 -4.64 9.93 -0.30
C ARG A 245 -3.37 9.67 -1.12
N LEU A 246 -2.52 8.74 -0.65
CA LEU A 246 -1.31 8.30 -1.35
C LEU A 246 -1.67 7.73 -2.74
N LEU A 247 -2.51 6.70 -2.77
CA LEU A 247 -2.89 5.99 -4.00
C LEU A 247 -3.62 6.92 -4.97
N ALA A 248 -4.52 7.77 -4.47
CA ALA A 248 -5.24 8.70 -5.32
C ALA A 248 -4.33 9.75 -5.96
N LEU A 249 -3.34 10.29 -5.24
CA LEU A 249 -2.36 11.21 -5.85
C LEU A 249 -1.47 10.50 -6.88
N VAL A 250 -1.09 9.24 -6.63
CA VAL A 250 -0.36 8.43 -7.61
C VAL A 250 -1.20 8.22 -8.88
N VAL A 251 -2.44 7.75 -8.73
CA VAL A 251 -3.34 7.50 -9.88
C VAL A 251 -3.69 8.79 -10.62
N PHE A 252 -3.91 9.90 -9.91
CA PHE A 252 -4.17 11.20 -10.54
C PHE A 252 -3.02 11.61 -11.47
N TYR A 253 -1.77 11.42 -11.04
CA TYR A 253 -0.60 11.71 -11.87
C TYR A 253 -0.46 10.71 -13.02
N LEU A 254 -0.54 9.40 -12.75
CA LEU A 254 -0.38 8.36 -13.78
C LEU A 254 -1.47 8.46 -14.86
N ALA A 255 -2.72 8.73 -14.48
CA ALA A 255 -3.82 8.90 -15.42
C ALA A 255 -3.64 10.13 -16.34
N GLY A 256 -2.90 11.15 -15.91
CA GLY A 256 -2.56 12.31 -16.74
C GLY A 256 -1.20 12.21 -17.45
N ASN A 257 -0.41 11.19 -17.16
CA ASN A 257 0.93 11.04 -17.71
C ASN A 257 0.88 10.54 -19.16
N TYR A 258 1.63 11.19 -20.05
CA TYR A 258 1.62 10.91 -21.49
C TYR A 258 2.00 9.47 -21.83
N LEU A 259 3.05 8.93 -21.21
CA LEU A 259 3.49 7.56 -21.44
C LEU A 259 2.42 6.57 -21.01
N VAL A 260 1.87 6.74 -19.80
CA VAL A 260 0.85 5.83 -19.26
C VAL A 260 -0.42 5.85 -20.12
N VAL A 261 -0.86 7.04 -20.54
CA VAL A 261 -2.05 7.17 -21.40
C VAL A 261 -1.82 6.55 -22.78
N ARG A 262 -0.62 6.73 -23.35
CA ARG A 262 -0.29 6.16 -24.66
C ARG A 262 -0.25 4.62 -24.61
N GLU A 263 0.57 4.08 -23.72
CA GLU A 263 0.78 2.63 -23.61
C GLU A 263 -0.47 1.92 -23.07
N GLY A 264 -1.18 2.53 -22.11
CA GLY A 264 -2.43 1.98 -21.60
C GLY A 264 -3.54 1.92 -22.65
N ASN A 265 -3.65 2.92 -23.53
CA ASN A 265 -4.61 2.87 -24.63
C ASN A 265 -4.23 1.87 -25.73
N ALA A 266 -2.94 1.60 -25.93
CA ALA A 266 -2.47 0.57 -26.84
C ALA A 266 -2.75 -0.82 -26.28
N SER A 267 -2.46 -1.05 -24.99
CA SER A 267 -2.72 -2.33 -24.32
C SER A 267 -4.21 -2.66 -24.28
N LEU A 268 -5.08 -1.67 -24.07
CA LEU A 268 -6.54 -1.84 -24.13
C LEU A 268 -7.07 -2.14 -25.53
N ARG A 269 -6.29 -1.85 -26.58
CA ARG A 269 -6.61 -2.20 -27.97
C ARG A 269 -5.98 -3.53 -28.41
N GLY A 270 -5.02 -4.04 -27.65
CA GLY A 270 -4.16 -5.13 -28.12
C GLY A 270 -3.23 -4.71 -29.24
N ASP A 271 -2.96 -3.40 -29.38
CA ASP A 271 -2.07 -2.88 -30.43
C ASP A 271 -0.61 -3.14 -30.03
N PHE A 272 0.18 -3.71 -30.94
CA PHE A 272 1.63 -3.87 -30.74
C PHE A 272 2.42 -2.56 -30.88
N VAL A 273 1.80 -1.55 -31.50
CA VAL A 273 2.41 -0.23 -31.75
C VAL A 273 1.55 0.85 -31.15
N SER A 274 2.14 1.60 -30.21
CA SER A 274 1.42 2.61 -29.44
C SER A 274 1.29 3.92 -30.22
N ALA A 275 0.11 4.15 -30.79
CA ALA A 275 -0.23 5.37 -31.51
C ALA A 275 -0.26 6.60 -30.58
N HIS A 276 0.02 7.78 -31.12
CA HIS A 276 -0.08 9.03 -30.37
C HIS A 276 -1.51 9.20 -29.81
N PRO A 277 -1.67 9.47 -28.50
CA PRO A 277 -2.99 9.62 -27.95
C PRO A 277 -3.65 10.89 -28.50
N PRO A 278 -4.97 10.85 -28.77
CA PRO A 278 -5.73 12.08 -28.97
C PRO A 278 -5.51 13.01 -27.77
N LEU A 279 -5.33 14.31 -28.02
CA LEU A 279 -4.93 15.31 -27.01
C LEU A 279 -3.52 15.10 -26.43
N GLY A 280 -2.59 14.49 -27.18
CA GLY A 280 -1.21 14.26 -26.71
C GLY A 280 -0.50 15.48 -26.14
N ALA A 281 -0.69 16.68 -26.71
CA ALA A 281 -0.14 17.93 -26.19
C ALA A 281 -0.62 18.24 -24.76
N LEU A 282 -1.90 17.97 -24.46
CA LEU A 282 -2.46 18.13 -23.11
C LEU A 282 -1.79 17.16 -22.14
N PHE A 283 -1.63 15.89 -22.50
CA PHE A 283 -1.00 14.90 -21.63
C PHE A 283 0.50 15.17 -21.41
N ILE A 284 1.20 15.72 -22.40
CA ILE A 284 2.58 16.24 -22.21
C ILE A 284 2.57 17.41 -21.21
N GLY A 285 1.63 18.34 -21.37
CA GLY A 285 1.43 19.45 -20.43
C GLY A 285 1.16 18.97 -19.01
N LEU A 286 0.24 18.00 -18.83
CA LEU A 286 -0.07 17.39 -17.53
C LEU A 286 1.12 16.65 -16.93
N THR A 287 1.88 15.93 -17.77
CA THR A 287 3.10 15.23 -17.35
C THR A 287 4.08 16.22 -16.70
N ALA A 288 4.27 17.41 -17.28
CA ALA A 288 5.15 18.42 -16.67
C ALA A 288 4.49 19.19 -15.51
N ALA A 289 3.20 19.55 -15.63
CA ALA A 289 2.54 20.47 -14.70
C ALA A 289 2.14 19.83 -13.37
N VAL A 290 1.66 18.57 -13.37
CA VAL A 290 1.16 17.91 -12.16
C VAL A 290 2.25 17.72 -11.09
N PRO A 291 3.47 17.23 -11.41
CA PRO A 291 4.55 17.14 -10.42
C PRO A 291 4.94 18.51 -9.85
N LEU A 292 5.04 19.54 -10.69
CA LEU A 292 5.34 20.91 -10.25
C LEU A 292 4.26 21.44 -9.30
N ALA A 293 2.99 21.17 -9.61
CA ALA A 293 1.88 21.51 -8.72
C ALA A 293 1.97 20.75 -7.39
N TYR A 294 2.34 19.48 -7.38
CA TYR A 294 2.54 18.70 -6.14
C TYR A 294 3.67 19.26 -5.29
N VAL A 295 4.82 19.59 -5.89
CA VAL A 295 5.95 20.21 -5.18
C VAL A 295 5.56 21.58 -4.64
N ALA A 296 4.93 22.44 -5.45
CA ALA A 296 4.52 23.78 -5.03
C ALA A 296 3.49 23.73 -3.90
N LEU A 297 2.49 22.86 -3.99
CA LEU A 297 1.49 22.66 -2.93
C LEU A 297 2.10 22.01 -1.69
N GLY A 298 3.01 21.05 -1.85
CA GLY A 298 3.73 20.40 -0.75
C GLY A 298 4.59 21.39 0.04
N LEU A 299 5.29 22.30 -0.65
CA LEU A 299 6.05 23.38 -0.03
C LEU A 299 5.14 24.40 0.66
N ARG A 300 4.06 24.86 -0.01
CA ARG A 300 3.13 25.85 0.56
C ARG A 300 2.35 25.34 1.77
N ARG A 301 2.02 24.05 1.80
CA ARG A 301 1.20 23.43 2.88
C ARG A 301 2.03 22.65 3.90
N HIS A 302 3.36 22.64 3.76
CA HIS A 302 4.28 21.82 4.57
C HIS A 302 3.87 20.33 4.60
N ASP A 303 3.38 19.83 3.47
CA ASP A 303 2.85 18.47 3.36
C ASP A 303 3.91 17.55 2.75
N ARG A 304 4.53 16.73 3.62
CA ARG A 304 5.60 15.80 3.24
C ARG A 304 5.16 14.83 2.15
N LEU A 305 3.92 14.35 2.18
CA LEU A 305 3.42 13.37 1.21
C LEU A 305 3.32 13.97 -0.19
N LEU A 306 2.79 15.20 -0.31
CA LEU A 306 2.75 15.92 -1.59
C LEU A 306 4.15 16.21 -2.13
N LEU A 307 5.08 16.59 -1.27
CA LEU A 307 6.45 16.88 -1.66
C LEU A 307 7.17 15.63 -2.16
N THR A 308 7.09 14.51 -1.43
CA THR A 308 7.71 13.24 -1.84
C THR A 308 7.11 12.71 -3.13
N LEU A 309 5.78 12.74 -3.27
CA LEU A 309 5.12 12.30 -4.50
C LEU A 309 5.40 13.25 -5.67
N GLY A 310 5.50 14.56 -5.43
CA GLY A 310 5.85 15.53 -6.46
C GLY A 310 7.25 15.29 -7.02
N LEU A 311 8.23 14.98 -6.16
CA LEU A 311 9.59 14.63 -6.59
C LEU A 311 9.64 13.30 -7.35
N LEU A 312 8.97 12.25 -6.85
CA LEU A 312 8.88 10.96 -7.54
C LEU A 312 8.17 11.09 -8.89
N ALA A 313 7.07 11.84 -8.93
CA ALA A 313 6.35 12.13 -10.17
C ALA A 313 7.23 12.92 -11.14
N ALA A 314 8.00 13.91 -10.67
CA ALA A 314 8.90 14.69 -11.52
C ALA A 314 10.01 13.81 -12.12
N ALA A 315 10.59 12.89 -11.34
CA ALA A 315 11.54 11.90 -11.85
C ALA A 315 10.90 11.03 -12.95
N PHE A 316 9.67 10.54 -12.72
CA PHE A 316 8.94 9.80 -13.74
C PHE A 316 8.58 10.66 -14.97
N SER A 317 8.32 11.95 -14.79
CA SER A 317 8.03 12.89 -15.90
C SER A 317 9.24 13.11 -16.78
N VAL A 318 10.44 13.24 -16.18
CA VAL A 318 11.70 13.32 -16.92
C VAL A 318 11.92 12.03 -17.71
N TYR A 319 11.69 10.87 -17.09
CA TYR A 319 11.73 9.59 -17.79
C TYR A 319 10.76 9.55 -18.98
N THR A 320 9.49 9.94 -18.78
CA THR A 320 8.50 10.04 -19.84
C THR A 320 8.97 10.96 -20.96
N LEU A 321 9.30 12.22 -20.69
CA LEU A 321 9.67 13.19 -21.73
C LEU A 321 10.91 12.74 -22.52
N ARG A 322 11.88 12.13 -21.83
CA ARG A 322 13.08 11.60 -22.46
C ARG A 322 12.78 10.46 -23.42
N ALA A 323 11.86 9.55 -23.08
CA ALA A 323 11.47 8.44 -23.94
C ALA A 323 10.96 8.92 -25.32
N TYR A 324 10.47 10.16 -25.41
CA TYR A 324 9.94 10.75 -26.65
C TYR A 324 10.81 11.88 -27.22
N ARG A 325 11.80 12.38 -26.47
CA ARG A 325 12.78 13.38 -26.91
C ARG A 325 14.18 12.95 -26.48
N SER A 326 14.79 12.07 -27.26
CA SER A 326 16.14 11.57 -27.01
C SER A 326 17.20 12.54 -27.56
N VAL A 327 17.54 13.56 -26.78
CA VAL A 327 18.63 14.50 -27.13
C VAL A 327 20.01 13.98 -26.68
N LEU A 328 20.06 13.12 -25.65
CA LEU A 328 21.32 12.59 -25.09
C LEU A 328 21.27 11.08 -24.79
N PRO A 329 22.42 10.36 -24.90
CA PRO A 329 22.56 8.95 -24.52
C PRO A 329 22.13 8.63 -23.08
N PRO A 330 21.51 7.46 -22.82
CA PRO A 330 20.99 7.00 -21.51
C PRO A 330 21.89 7.33 -20.33
N ALA A 331 23.14 6.88 -20.39
CA ALA A 331 24.14 7.01 -19.34
C ALA A 331 24.52 8.48 -19.04
N ILE A 332 24.68 9.30 -20.07
CA ILE A 332 25.12 10.70 -19.91
C ILE A 332 24.03 11.55 -19.26
N ALA A 333 22.77 11.40 -19.71
CA ALA A 333 21.70 12.20 -19.09
C ALA A 333 21.40 11.73 -17.66
N ALA A 334 21.53 10.43 -17.36
CA ALA A 334 21.34 9.92 -16.00
C ALA A 334 22.43 10.41 -15.05
N SER A 335 23.70 10.41 -15.48
CA SER A 335 24.81 10.94 -14.68
C SER A 335 24.71 12.45 -14.45
N LEU A 336 24.37 13.24 -15.48
CA LEU A 336 24.16 14.68 -15.32
C LEU A 336 22.96 15.01 -14.43
N ALA A 337 21.84 14.30 -14.58
CA ALA A 337 20.66 14.48 -13.72
C ALA A 337 20.98 14.11 -12.27
N GLY A 338 21.70 12.99 -12.05
CA GLY A 338 22.17 12.58 -10.72
C GLY A 338 23.07 13.64 -10.08
N ALA A 339 24.08 14.14 -10.81
CA ALA A 339 24.97 15.19 -10.33
C ALA A 339 24.21 16.48 -9.96
N ALA A 340 23.28 16.91 -10.83
CA ALA A 340 22.44 18.08 -10.56
C ALA A 340 21.56 17.90 -9.31
N LEU A 341 20.96 16.72 -9.13
CA LEU A 341 20.16 16.40 -7.95
C LEU A 341 20.98 16.38 -6.66
N VAL A 342 22.21 15.84 -6.70
CA VAL A 342 23.12 15.85 -5.54
C VAL A 342 23.50 17.28 -5.16
N ILE A 343 23.87 18.11 -6.14
CA ILE A 343 24.20 19.52 -5.89
C ILE A 343 22.98 20.24 -5.30
N LEU A 344 21.80 20.07 -5.90
CA LEU A 344 20.56 20.67 -5.42
C LEU A 344 20.24 20.22 -3.98
N ALA A 345 20.40 18.93 -3.69
CA ALA A 345 20.18 18.38 -2.35
C ALA A 345 21.12 19.01 -1.32
N VAL A 346 22.42 19.10 -1.63
CA VAL A 346 23.41 19.73 -0.73
C VAL A 346 23.07 21.21 -0.48
N VAL A 347 22.70 21.94 -1.54
CA VAL A 347 22.29 23.35 -1.43
C VAL A 347 21.04 23.48 -0.56
N LEU A 348 20.01 22.65 -0.79
CA LEU A 348 18.78 22.67 0.01
C LEU A 348 19.02 22.28 1.47
N LEU A 349 19.84 21.26 1.74
CA LEU A 349 20.20 20.84 3.10
C LEU A 349 20.92 21.96 3.85
N ARG A 350 21.86 22.65 3.21
CA ARG A 350 22.56 23.80 3.83
C ARG A 350 21.63 24.98 4.03
N TYR A 351 20.78 25.27 3.04
CA TYR A 351 19.84 26.39 3.08
C TYR A 351 18.73 26.21 4.14
N LEU A 352 18.23 24.98 4.30
CA LEU A 352 17.16 24.62 5.24
C LEU A 352 17.68 24.18 6.62
N ARG A 353 19.00 24.19 6.87
CA ARG A 353 19.57 23.86 8.18
C ARG A 353 19.10 24.81 9.28
N PRO A 354 19.15 26.14 9.12
CA PRO A 354 18.34 27.04 9.93
C PRO A 354 16.86 26.93 9.52
N ARG A 355 15.94 26.97 10.49
CA ARG A 355 14.49 26.92 10.20
C ARG A 355 14.11 28.12 9.32
N ARG A 356 13.77 27.87 8.07
CA ARG A 356 13.36 28.90 7.09
C ARG A 356 12.03 28.53 6.47
N HIS A 357 11.11 29.50 6.38
CA HIS A 357 9.76 29.29 5.83
C HIS A 357 8.97 28.13 6.47
N GLY A 358 9.25 27.82 7.75
CA GLY A 358 8.62 26.71 8.45
C GLY A 358 9.18 25.32 8.14
N LEU A 359 10.16 25.20 7.24
CA LEU A 359 10.86 23.97 6.90
C LEU A 359 12.23 23.89 7.59
N THR A 360 12.69 22.66 7.87
CA THR A 360 14.03 22.40 8.39
C THR A 360 14.59 21.11 7.79
N SER A 361 15.91 21.08 7.56
CA SER A 361 16.61 19.86 7.17
C SER A 361 17.05 19.01 8.36
N LEU A 362 16.92 19.52 9.59
CA LEU A 362 17.26 18.77 10.79
C LEU A 362 16.27 17.62 10.96
N PRO A 363 16.74 16.37 11.21
CA PRO A 363 15.86 15.27 11.55
C PRO A 363 14.97 15.68 12.71
N ASP A 364 13.66 15.41 12.60
CA ASP A 364 12.80 15.53 13.76
C ASP A 364 13.32 14.47 14.75
N ALA A 365 13.91 14.90 15.88
CA ALA A 365 14.46 14.01 16.91
C ALA A 365 13.42 12.98 17.41
N GLY A 366 12.14 13.17 17.03
CA GLY A 366 11.04 12.25 17.25
C GLY A 366 10.84 11.09 16.26
N ALA A 367 11.51 11.04 15.11
CA ALA A 367 11.32 9.97 14.12
C ALA A 367 12.09 8.67 14.42
N ALA A 368 13.03 8.70 15.38
CA ALA A 368 13.95 7.60 15.70
C ALA A 368 13.45 6.63 16.79
N SER A 369 12.30 6.87 17.43
CA SER A 369 11.80 5.91 18.44
C SER A 369 11.22 4.66 17.78
N ALA A 370 11.66 3.48 18.24
CA ALA A 370 11.31 2.13 17.77
C ALA A 370 9.80 1.85 17.57
N ASP A 371 8.94 2.67 18.17
CA ASP A 371 7.49 2.52 18.22
C ASP A 371 6.67 3.32 17.18
N ASP A 372 7.30 4.11 16.30
CA ASP A 372 6.57 4.83 15.24
C ASP A 372 6.27 3.93 14.03
N THR A 373 5.14 3.21 14.11
CA THR A 373 4.61 2.30 13.08
C THR A 373 4.12 3.00 11.80
N ALA A 374 4.25 4.32 11.70
CA ALA A 374 3.72 5.10 10.59
C ALA A 374 4.65 5.17 9.37
N ASN A 375 5.96 4.92 9.53
CA ASN A 375 6.88 4.99 8.38
C ASN A 375 8.16 4.15 8.55
N PRO A 376 8.11 2.82 8.32
CA PRO A 376 9.29 1.96 8.40
C PRO A 376 10.35 2.31 7.34
N PHE A 377 9.94 2.82 6.17
CA PHE A 377 10.86 3.23 5.10
C PHE A 377 11.64 4.52 5.43
N ALA A 378 11.10 5.39 6.29
CA ALA A 378 11.86 6.53 6.80
C ALA A 378 12.99 6.12 7.76
N ARG A 379 12.98 4.86 8.23
CA ARG A 379 14.03 4.24 9.06
C ARG A 379 15.02 3.40 8.28
N ALA A 380 14.79 3.18 6.99
CA ALA A 380 15.85 2.61 6.17
C ALA A 380 16.97 3.65 6.20
N ASN A 381 17.98 3.39 7.03
CA ASN A 381 19.21 4.16 7.04
C ASN A 381 19.65 4.18 5.58
N LEU A 382 19.43 5.31 4.90
CA LEU A 382 19.88 5.49 3.53
C LEU A 382 21.39 5.23 3.45
N GLU A 383 22.09 5.45 4.56
CA GLU A 383 23.47 5.04 4.80
C GLU A 383 23.69 3.51 4.74
N ALA A 384 22.79 2.69 5.30
CA ALA A 384 22.89 1.24 5.20
C ALA A 384 22.53 0.72 3.79
N LEU A 385 21.54 1.32 3.12
CA LEU A 385 21.22 0.98 1.73
C LEU A 385 22.34 1.40 0.77
N ALA A 386 22.87 2.62 0.92
CA ALA A 386 24.02 3.09 0.17
C ALA A 386 25.28 2.28 0.50
N ALA A 387 25.50 1.88 1.75
CA ALA A 387 26.61 1.01 2.12
C ALA A 387 26.52 -0.35 1.44
N VAL A 388 25.33 -0.98 1.39
CA VAL A 388 25.11 -2.26 0.71
C VAL A 388 25.35 -2.15 -0.81
N GLU A 389 24.95 -1.03 -1.42
CA GLU A 389 25.10 -0.79 -2.85
C GLU A 389 26.54 -0.38 -3.24
N LEU A 390 27.28 0.25 -2.32
CA LEU A 390 28.67 0.66 -2.50
C LEU A 390 29.69 -0.39 -2.04
N THR A 391 29.28 -1.39 -1.25
CA THR A 391 30.12 -2.56 -1.01
C THR A 391 30.06 -3.45 -2.25
N PRO A 392 31.15 -3.58 -3.03
CA PRO A 392 31.27 -4.72 -3.92
C PRO A 392 31.13 -5.97 -3.06
N VAL A 393 30.23 -6.87 -3.44
CA VAL A 393 30.29 -8.26 -2.97
C VAL A 393 31.69 -8.73 -3.39
N ALA A 394 32.60 -8.83 -2.43
CA ALA A 394 33.89 -9.44 -2.68
C ALA A 394 33.58 -10.84 -3.20
N ALA A 395 34.01 -11.13 -4.44
CA ALA A 395 34.19 -12.51 -4.84
C ALA A 395 35.06 -13.16 -3.75
N PRO A 396 34.75 -14.37 -3.27
CA PRO A 396 35.55 -15.00 -2.24
C PRO A 396 37.00 -15.01 -2.74
N ASP A 397 37.88 -14.34 -1.99
CA ASP A 397 39.30 -14.33 -2.28
C ASP A 397 39.75 -15.78 -2.39
N ALA A 398 40.34 -16.13 -3.53
CA ALA A 398 41.16 -17.32 -3.65
C ALA A 398 42.43 -17.11 -2.83
N GLY A 399 42.28 -17.14 -1.50
CA GLY A 399 43.35 -17.21 -0.52
C GLY A 399 43.90 -18.64 -0.39
N PRO A 400 45.14 -18.79 0.09
CA PRO A 400 46.00 -19.93 -0.18
C PRO A 400 45.43 -21.23 0.38
N ALA A 401 45.67 -22.33 -0.36
CA ALA A 401 45.27 -23.71 -0.08
C ALA A 401 45.07 -24.00 1.42
N THR A 402 43.82 -23.89 1.87
CA THR A 402 43.42 -24.39 3.17
C THR A 402 43.42 -25.90 3.11
N THR A 403 44.45 -26.51 3.69
CA THR A 403 44.49 -27.92 4.06
C THR A 403 43.18 -28.28 4.76
N PHE A 404 42.39 -29.13 4.11
CA PHE A 404 41.19 -29.71 4.72
C PHE A 404 41.62 -30.59 5.88
N GLY A 405 41.38 -30.11 7.10
CA GLY A 405 41.49 -30.91 8.32
C GLY A 405 40.47 -32.04 8.29
N GLY A 406 40.97 -33.26 8.45
CA GLY A 406 40.16 -34.47 8.54
C GLY A 406 39.18 -34.39 9.70
N GLY A 407 37.89 -34.51 9.38
CA GLY A 407 36.81 -34.68 10.34
C GLY A 407 35.98 -35.89 9.92
N GLU A 408 35.98 -36.92 10.77
CA GLU A 408 35.17 -38.13 10.65
C GLU A 408 33.69 -37.79 10.85
N PHE A 409 32.90 -37.79 9.78
CA PHE A 409 31.45 -37.97 9.88
C PHE A 409 30.98 -38.91 8.77
N GLY A 410 30.56 -40.10 9.20
CA GLY A 410 30.07 -41.18 8.34
C GLY A 410 28.74 -40.84 7.68
N GLY A 411 28.78 -40.73 6.35
CA GLY A 411 27.62 -40.82 5.48
C GLY A 411 27.69 -42.15 4.73
N GLY A 412 26.68 -42.99 4.94
CA GLY A 412 26.56 -44.35 4.39
C GLY A 412 26.71 -44.39 2.87
N GLY A 413 27.52 -45.34 2.43
CA GLY A 413 27.87 -45.52 1.03
C GLY A 413 26.72 -45.98 0.15
N ALA A 414 26.81 -45.56 -1.10
CA ALA A 414 26.50 -46.40 -2.24
C ALA A 414 27.71 -46.30 -3.19
N SER A 415 28.62 -47.27 -3.05
CA SER A 415 29.75 -47.46 -3.95
C SER A 415 29.32 -48.21 -5.21
N SER A 416 29.67 -47.61 -6.36
CA SER A 416 30.20 -48.19 -7.61
C SER A 416 29.58 -49.43 -8.26
N GLY A 417 29.44 -49.35 -9.59
CA GLY A 417 29.62 -50.54 -10.44
C GLY A 417 29.18 -50.37 -11.90
N TYR A 418 30.11 -49.91 -12.75
CA TYR A 418 30.15 -49.93 -14.22
C TYR A 418 29.34 -48.91 -15.02
#